data_AF-A0A562QSL3-F1
#
_entry.id   AF-A0A562QSL3-F1
#
_cell.length_a   1.000
_cell.length_b   1.000
_cell.length_c   1.000
_cell.angle_alpha   90.00
_cell.angle_beta   90.00
_cell.angle_gamma   90.00
#
_symmetry.space_group_name_H-M   'P 1'
#
loop_
_entity.id
_entity.type
_entity.pdbx_description
1 polymer ?
#
loop_
_entity_poly.entity_id
_entity_poly.type
_entity_poly.pdbx_seq_one_letter_code
_entity_poly.pdbx_strand_id
1 'polypeptide(L)'
;MLHFEEKLTIIESFSELERKNVSLGRVNFHFEESATDKKNVVYHLHPNGNGFVYAEKIKGYKTDKNGMVNIRDFSEEELRILIEKSIASLSFSLTQTEDTVINEEYEETWINRDKQTLTLLQEDDMWNVYAGANLDGTFNTYGEAAEYLDEEGFKIKS
;
A
#
# COMPACT_ATOMS: atom_id res chain seq x y z
N MET A 1 -9.40 21.50 -4.18
CA MET A 1 -10.20 21.51 -2.94
C MET A 1 -11.60 20.99 -3.25
N LEU A 2 -11.97 19.87 -2.65
CA LEU A 2 -13.27 19.22 -2.79
C LEU A 2 -14.21 19.60 -1.64
N HIS A 3 -15.52 19.58 -1.91
CA HIS A 3 -16.58 19.68 -0.90
C HIS A 3 -16.78 18.36 -0.15
N PHE A 4 -17.54 18.42 0.96
CA PHE A 4 -17.80 17.26 1.81
C PHE A 4 -18.42 16.09 1.06
N GLU A 5 -19.46 16.32 0.26
CA GLU A 5 -20.15 15.26 -0.49
C GLU A 5 -19.25 14.59 -1.54
N GLU A 6 -18.38 15.35 -2.19
CA GLU A 6 -17.41 14.82 -3.16
C GLU A 6 -16.38 13.92 -2.47
N LYS A 7 -15.82 14.38 -1.34
CA LYS A 7 -14.90 13.56 -0.53
C LYS A 7 -15.60 12.32 0.00
N LEU A 8 -16.83 12.45 0.48
CA LEU A 8 -17.61 11.34 0.99
C LEU A 8 -17.82 10.28 -0.10
N THR A 9 -18.22 10.70 -1.32
CA THR A 9 -18.40 9.81 -2.47
C THR A 9 -17.11 9.09 -2.84
N ILE A 10 -15.97 9.79 -2.84
CA ILE A 10 -14.66 9.18 -3.10
C ILE A 10 -14.33 8.14 -2.03
N ILE A 11 -14.50 8.47 -0.75
CA ILE A 11 -14.14 7.56 0.35
C ILE A 11 -15.08 6.35 0.38
N GLU A 12 -16.37 6.52 0.13
CA GLU A 12 -17.35 5.43 0.06
C GLU A 12 -17.16 4.53 -1.18
N SER A 13 -16.36 4.94 -2.17
CA SER A 13 -15.98 4.06 -3.29
C SER A 13 -15.01 2.95 -2.89
N PHE A 14 -14.36 3.06 -1.72
CA PHE A 14 -13.51 2.01 -1.16
C PHE A 14 -14.36 1.03 -0.32
N SER A 15 -14.73 -0.11 -0.92
CA SER A 15 -15.63 -1.10 -0.28
C SER A 15 -15.06 -1.75 0.98
N GLU A 16 -13.74 -1.67 1.16
CA GLU A 16 -13.00 -2.20 2.31
C GLU A 16 -13.17 -1.32 3.57
N LEU A 17 -13.67 -0.10 3.40
CA LEU A 17 -13.80 0.87 4.48
C LEU A 17 -15.20 0.84 5.11
N GLU A 18 -15.26 0.66 6.42
CA GLU A 18 -16.49 0.77 7.19
C GLU A 18 -16.70 2.21 7.68
N ARG A 19 -17.80 2.83 7.23
CA ARG A 19 -18.22 4.15 7.71
C ARG A 19 -18.70 4.09 9.15
N LYS A 20 -18.11 4.92 10.01
CA LYS A 20 -18.57 5.16 11.40
C LYS A 20 -19.02 6.61 11.55
N ASN A 21 -20.30 6.81 11.78
CA ASN A 21 -20.84 8.13 12.09
C ASN A 21 -20.47 8.54 13.52
N VAL A 22 -20.04 9.78 13.71
CA VAL A 22 -19.70 10.33 15.01
C VAL A 22 -20.50 11.62 15.28
N SER A 23 -20.26 12.27 16.42
CA SER A 23 -20.98 13.49 16.80
C SER A 23 -20.73 14.66 15.85
N LEU A 24 -21.68 15.60 15.82
CA LEU A 24 -21.61 16.85 15.03
C LEU A 24 -21.52 16.63 13.50
N GLY A 25 -22.12 15.55 13.00
CA GLY A 25 -22.17 15.25 11.57
C GLY A 25 -20.83 14.85 10.96
N ARG A 26 -19.82 14.59 11.79
CA ARG A 26 -18.54 14.05 11.34
C ARG A 26 -18.66 12.56 11.05
N VAL A 27 -17.79 12.07 10.18
CA VAL A 27 -17.67 10.65 9.84
C VAL A 27 -16.22 10.19 9.88
N ASN A 28 -16.02 8.95 10.27
CA ASN A 28 -14.76 8.22 10.17
C ASN A 28 -14.94 7.03 9.23
N PHE A 29 -13.83 6.54 8.69
CA PHE A 29 -13.77 5.33 7.90
C PHE A 29 -12.66 4.42 8.41
N HIS A 30 -13.02 3.18 8.71
CA HIS A 30 -12.15 2.21 9.32
C HIS A 30 -11.86 1.08 8.35
N PHE A 31 -10.62 0.62 8.30
CA PHE A 31 -10.24 -0.64 7.66
C PHE A 31 -10.19 -1.72 8.74
N GLU A 32 -11.22 -2.58 8.80
CA GLU A 32 -11.38 -3.56 9.88
C GLU A 32 -10.40 -4.75 9.77
N GLU A 33 -9.90 -5.00 8.57
CA GLU A 33 -8.94 -6.06 8.25
C GLU A 33 -7.47 -5.62 8.45
N SER A 34 -7.22 -4.49 9.11
CA SER A 34 -5.84 -4.06 9.37
C SER A 34 -5.04 -5.14 10.11
N ALA A 35 -3.82 -5.39 9.63
CA ALA A 35 -2.80 -6.21 10.28
C ALA A 35 -2.20 -5.55 11.54
N THR A 36 -2.68 -4.38 11.94
CA THR A 36 -2.23 -3.64 13.14
C THR A 36 -3.43 -3.26 14.03
N ASP A 37 -3.16 -2.80 15.25
CA ASP A 37 -4.21 -2.24 16.12
C ASP A 37 -4.86 -0.96 15.56
N LYS A 38 -4.24 -0.31 14.57
CA LYS A 38 -4.71 0.93 13.96
C LYS A 38 -5.67 0.62 12.81
N LYS A 39 -6.93 1.02 12.97
CA LYS A 39 -7.97 0.80 11.94
C LYS A 39 -8.45 2.07 11.24
N ASN A 40 -8.18 3.25 11.79
CA ASN A 40 -8.69 4.51 11.24
C ASN A 40 -7.92 4.90 9.98
N VAL A 41 -8.59 4.85 8.82
CA VAL A 41 -8.08 5.34 7.54
C VAL A 41 -8.45 6.81 7.36
N VAL A 42 -9.75 7.15 7.46
CA VAL A 42 -10.21 8.54 7.45
C VAL A 42 -10.76 8.90 8.82
N TYR A 43 -10.31 10.03 9.35
CA TYR A 43 -10.65 10.50 10.69
C TYR A 43 -11.24 11.90 10.66
N HIS A 44 -12.36 12.08 11.39
CA HIS A 44 -13.03 13.36 11.61
C HIS A 44 -13.31 14.13 10.31
N LEU A 45 -13.77 13.46 9.26
CA LEU A 45 -14.26 14.15 8.06
C LEU A 45 -15.48 14.99 8.47
N HIS A 46 -15.30 16.29 8.44
CA HIS A 46 -16.24 17.29 8.90
C HIS A 46 -17.11 17.78 7.73
N PRO A 47 -18.39 18.15 7.96
CA PRO A 47 -19.26 18.74 6.94
C PRO A 47 -18.72 19.98 6.21
N ASN A 48 -17.59 20.55 6.67
CA ASN A 48 -16.93 21.69 6.00
C ASN A 48 -15.90 21.22 4.94
N GLY A 49 -15.80 19.91 4.71
CA GLY A 49 -14.86 19.29 3.77
C GLY A 49 -13.48 19.02 4.35
N ASN A 50 -13.15 19.46 5.57
CA ASN A 50 -11.88 19.12 6.21
C ASN A 50 -11.92 17.73 6.87
N GLY A 51 -10.79 17.04 6.89
CA GLY A 51 -10.65 15.75 7.54
C GLY A 51 -9.19 15.35 7.61
N PHE A 52 -8.95 14.12 8.05
CA PHE A 52 -7.60 13.58 8.15
C PHE A 52 -7.53 12.18 7.58
N VAL A 53 -6.41 11.83 6.96
CA VAL A 53 -6.13 10.47 6.48
C VAL A 53 -4.85 9.95 7.11
N TYR A 54 -4.83 8.68 7.50
CA TYR A 54 -3.66 8.06 8.11
C TYR A 54 -2.52 7.89 7.10
N ALA A 55 -1.30 8.23 7.51
CA ALA A 55 -0.12 8.18 6.67
C ALA A 55 1.18 7.99 7.45
N GLU A 56 1.13 7.46 8.68
CA GLU A 56 2.31 7.34 9.55
C GLU A 56 3.46 6.57 8.90
N LYS A 57 3.11 5.53 8.14
CA LYS A 57 4.06 4.67 7.42
C LYS A 57 4.26 5.08 5.95
N ILE A 58 3.65 6.19 5.51
CA ILE A 58 3.69 6.64 4.12
C ILE A 58 4.71 7.78 3.99
N LYS A 59 5.74 7.59 3.17
CA LYS A 59 6.72 8.63 2.88
C LYS A 59 6.12 9.77 2.05
N GLY A 60 6.72 10.96 2.16
CA GLY A 60 6.37 12.13 1.36
C GLY A 60 5.20 12.96 1.91
N TYR A 61 4.52 12.50 2.96
CA TYR A 61 3.45 13.24 3.60
C TYR A 61 3.87 13.85 4.94
N LYS A 62 3.40 15.07 5.21
CA LYS A 62 3.56 15.71 6.52
C LYS A 62 2.44 15.26 7.45
N THR A 63 2.77 14.41 8.41
CA THR A 63 1.84 13.89 9.41
C THR A 63 1.86 14.71 10.70
N ASP A 64 0.76 14.64 11.45
CA ASP A 64 0.71 15.07 12.84
C ASP A 64 1.29 14.01 13.79
N LYS A 65 1.23 14.27 15.10
CA LYS A 65 1.70 13.35 16.16
C LYS A 65 0.97 11.99 16.20
N ASN A 66 -0.16 11.84 15.49
CA ASN A 66 -0.95 10.62 15.43
C ASN A 66 -0.80 9.91 14.08
N GLY A 67 0.13 10.37 13.24
CA GLY A 67 0.36 9.83 11.91
C GLY A 67 -0.67 10.29 10.87
N MET A 68 -1.37 11.41 11.09
CA MET A 68 -2.50 11.84 10.26
C MET A 68 -2.14 13.03 9.38
N VAL A 69 -2.58 13.02 8.13
CA VAL A 69 -2.42 14.09 7.14
C VAL A 69 -3.72 14.86 7.01
N ASN A 70 -3.64 16.19 7.08
CA ASN A 70 -4.79 17.06 6.87
C ASN A 70 -5.13 17.11 5.36
N ILE A 71 -6.35 16.74 5.01
CA ILE A 71 -6.81 16.65 3.60
C ILE A 71 -7.65 17.85 3.15
N ARG A 72 -7.60 19.00 3.84
CA ARG A 72 -8.41 20.19 3.52
C ARG A 72 -8.36 20.55 2.04
N ASP A 73 -7.15 20.69 1.50
CA ASP A 73 -6.91 21.28 0.18
C ASP A 73 -6.70 20.25 -0.94
N PHE A 74 -6.77 18.95 -0.62
CA PHE A 74 -6.55 17.86 -1.57
C PHE A 74 -7.53 17.90 -2.76
N SER A 75 -7.01 17.52 -3.92
CA SER A 75 -7.78 17.13 -5.11
C SER A 75 -8.34 15.71 -4.97
N GLU A 76 -9.18 15.29 -5.91
CA GLU A 76 -9.72 13.92 -5.95
C GLU A 76 -8.61 12.87 -6.10
N GLU A 77 -7.70 13.09 -7.04
CA GLU A 77 -6.59 12.17 -7.32
C GLU A 77 -5.68 12.03 -6.09
N GLU A 78 -5.26 13.14 -5.48
CA GLU A 78 -4.43 13.11 -4.27
C GLU A 78 -5.14 12.41 -3.12
N LEU A 79 -6.46 12.60 -2.96
CA LEU A 79 -7.24 11.97 -1.91
C LEU A 79 -7.34 10.44 -2.12
N ARG A 80 -7.61 10.00 -3.35
CA ARG A 80 -7.66 8.58 -3.71
C ARG A 80 -6.32 7.90 -3.44
N ILE A 81 -5.24 8.45 -3.98
CA ILE A 81 -3.88 7.93 -3.81
C ILE A 81 -3.51 7.84 -2.32
N LEU A 82 -3.86 8.84 -1.52
CA LEU A 82 -3.56 8.83 -0.09
C LEU A 82 -4.37 7.76 0.67
N ILE A 83 -5.65 7.58 0.34
CA ILE A 83 -6.50 6.55 0.96
C ILE A 83 -5.99 5.15 0.60
N GLU A 84 -5.67 4.89 -0.67
CA GLU A 84 -5.10 3.63 -1.13
C GLU A 84 -3.81 3.30 -0.39
N LYS A 85 -2.87 4.25 -0.32
CA LYS A 85 -1.62 4.07 0.42
C LYS A 85 -1.86 3.89 1.92
N SER A 86 -2.89 4.52 2.49
CA SER A 86 -3.27 4.33 3.88
C SER A 86 -3.75 2.91 4.14
N ILE A 87 -4.66 2.40 3.30
CA ILE A 87 -5.17 1.03 3.40
C ILE A 87 -4.00 0.05 3.26
N ALA A 88 -3.20 0.17 2.20
CA ALA A 88 -2.03 -0.68 1.97
C ALA A 88 -1.04 -0.65 3.16
N SER A 89 -0.83 0.49 3.80
CA SER A 89 0.06 0.59 4.98
C SER A 89 -0.48 -0.07 6.26
N LEU A 90 -1.80 -0.32 6.28
CA LEU A 90 -2.52 -0.98 7.36
C LEU A 90 -2.79 -2.45 7.07
N SER A 91 -2.90 -2.82 5.79
CA SER A 91 -2.96 -4.19 5.28
C SER A 91 -1.58 -4.84 5.39
N PHE A 92 -0.55 -4.22 4.83
CA PHE A 92 0.83 -4.71 4.90
C PHE A 92 1.73 -3.82 5.74
N SER A 93 2.61 -4.48 6.50
CA SER A 93 3.70 -3.82 7.20
C SER A 93 4.74 -3.33 6.19
N LEU A 94 4.46 -2.22 5.50
CA LEU A 94 5.33 -1.64 4.48
C LEU A 94 6.67 -1.17 5.06
N THR A 95 7.68 -2.02 4.99
CA THR A 95 9.06 -1.60 4.78
C THR A 95 9.23 -1.22 3.31
N GLN A 96 9.23 0.10 3.07
CA GLN A 96 9.71 0.85 1.90
C GLN A 96 10.16 0.06 0.65
N THR A 97 9.56 0.36 -0.51
CA THR A 97 10.24 1.02 -1.65
C THR A 97 9.23 1.56 -2.67
N GLU A 98 9.66 2.59 -3.38
CA GLU A 98 8.94 3.31 -4.43
C GLU A 98 8.98 2.49 -5.73
N ASP A 99 7.82 2.05 -6.19
CA ASP A 99 7.29 2.20 -7.56
C ASP A 99 6.11 1.25 -7.70
N THR A 100 4.99 1.80 -8.18
CA THR A 100 3.79 1.13 -8.71
C THR A 100 3.64 -0.38 -8.46
N VAL A 101 2.62 -0.77 -7.68
CA VAL A 101 1.43 -1.54 -8.07
C VAL A 101 0.80 -2.13 -6.80
N ILE A 102 -0.48 -1.84 -6.64
CA ILE A 102 -1.48 -2.55 -5.83
C ILE A 102 -1.39 -4.06 -6.10
N ASN A 103 -0.62 -4.77 -5.29
CA ASN A 103 -0.87 -6.12 -4.79
C ASN A 103 0.34 -6.45 -3.91
N GLU A 104 0.07 -7.02 -2.76
CA GLU A 104 1.08 -7.23 -1.73
C GLU A 104 1.85 -8.53 -2.00
N GLU A 105 2.48 -8.57 -3.18
CA GLU A 105 3.34 -9.63 -3.66
C GLU A 105 4.78 -9.10 -3.55
N TYR A 106 5.62 -9.79 -2.78
CA TYR A 106 7.04 -9.44 -2.68
C TYR A 106 7.68 -9.61 -4.06
N GLU A 107 8.15 -8.55 -4.70
CA GLU A 107 8.82 -8.60 -6.01
C GLU A 107 10.27 -8.10 -5.94
N GLU A 108 11.22 -8.89 -6.42
CA GLU A 108 12.64 -8.53 -6.56
C GLU A 108 13.15 -8.82 -7.96
N THR A 109 13.92 -7.88 -8.54
CA THR A 109 14.65 -8.13 -9.78
C THR A 109 16.09 -8.55 -9.51
N TRP A 110 16.49 -9.66 -10.13
CA TRP A 110 17.84 -10.22 -10.09
C TRP A 110 18.49 -10.11 -11.47
N ILE A 111 19.79 -9.80 -11.53
CA ILE A 111 20.55 -9.59 -12.78
C ILE A 111 21.85 -10.41 -12.79
N ASN A 112 22.19 -11.01 -13.93
CA ASN A 112 23.45 -11.73 -14.12
C ASN A 112 24.48 -10.91 -14.92
N ARG A 113 25.67 -11.49 -15.14
CA ARG A 113 26.78 -10.84 -15.87
C ARG A 113 26.46 -10.51 -17.33
N ASP A 114 25.56 -11.28 -17.94
CA ASP A 114 25.11 -11.10 -19.33
C ASP A 114 23.93 -10.12 -19.46
N LYS A 115 23.59 -9.42 -18.35
CA LYS A 115 22.45 -8.49 -18.24
C LYS A 115 21.08 -9.14 -18.45
N GLN A 116 20.99 -10.46 -18.29
CA GLN A 116 19.70 -11.13 -18.20
C GLN A 116 19.11 -10.85 -16.83
N THR A 117 17.78 -10.77 -16.76
CA THR A 117 17.06 -10.49 -15.53
C THR A 117 16.05 -11.58 -15.23
N LEU A 118 15.93 -11.92 -13.96
CA LEU A 118 14.87 -12.75 -13.40
C LEU A 118 14.10 -11.94 -12.36
N THR A 119 12.81 -12.23 -12.20
CA THR A 119 11.95 -11.62 -11.20
C THR A 119 11.58 -12.68 -10.17
N LEU A 120 11.91 -12.46 -8.91
CA LEU A 120 11.46 -13.26 -7.79
C LEU A 120 10.19 -12.61 -7.23
N LEU A 121 9.08 -13.33 -7.24
CA LEU A 121 7.75 -12.85 -6.85
C LEU A 121 7.16 -13.80 -5.80
N GLN A 122 6.60 -13.26 -4.71
CA GLN A 122 5.78 -14.05 -3.78
C GLN A 122 4.32 -13.99 -4.24
N GLU A 123 3.79 -15.12 -4.68
CA GLU A 123 2.38 -15.29 -5.02
C GLU A 123 1.78 -16.33 -4.09
N ASP A 124 0.66 -15.99 -3.46
CA ASP A 124 0.06 -16.75 -2.35
C ASP A 124 1.08 -16.99 -1.21
N ASP A 125 1.45 -18.26 -0.98
CA ASP A 125 2.43 -18.70 0.02
C ASP A 125 3.72 -19.26 -0.63
N MET A 126 3.89 -19.07 -1.95
CA MET A 126 4.99 -19.62 -2.73
C MET A 126 5.90 -18.51 -3.29
N TRP A 127 7.16 -18.87 -3.50
CA TRP A 127 8.19 -17.98 -4.04
C TRP A 127 8.49 -18.39 -5.48
N ASN A 128 8.03 -17.60 -6.44
CA ASN A 128 8.16 -17.87 -7.86
C ASN A 128 9.29 -17.05 -8.48
N VAL A 129 10.05 -17.65 -9.39
CA VAL A 129 11.07 -16.97 -10.18
C VAL A 129 10.62 -16.96 -11.64
N TYR A 130 10.66 -15.79 -12.27
CA TYR A 130 10.18 -15.55 -13.62
C TYR A 130 11.29 -15.04 -14.54
N ALA A 131 11.37 -15.61 -15.73
CA ALA A 131 12.14 -15.08 -16.86
C ALA A 131 11.20 -14.29 -17.79
N GLY A 132 10.95 -13.03 -17.43
CA GLY A 132 9.92 -12.22 -18.08
C GLY A 132 8.53 -12.75 -17.75
N ALA A 133 7.79 -13.26 -18.75
CA ALA A 133 6.46 -13.84 -18.54
C ALA A 133 6.48 -15.36 -18.29
N ASN A 134 7.65 -16.00 -18.33
CA ASN A 134 7.78 -17.45 -18.17
C ASN A 134 8.17 -17.79 -16.74
N LEU A 135 7.44 -18.69 -16.09
CA LEU A 135 7.81 -19.26 -14.80
C LEU A 135 9.04 -20.16 -14.96
N ASP A 136 10.08 -19.87 -14.19
CA ASP A 136 11.38 -20.54 -14.19
C ASP A 136 11.49 -21.51 -13.01
N GLY A 137 11.02 -21.11 -11.82
CA GLY A 137 11.03 -21.95 -10.62
C GLY A 137 10.02 -21.51 -9.56
N THR A 138 9.66 -22.45 -8.67
CA THR A 138 8.72 -22.23 -7.56
C THR A 138 9.29 -22.87 -6.30
N PHE A 139 9.32 -22.13 -5.20
CA PHE A 139 10.02 -22.49 -3.96
C PHE A 139 9.12 -22.25 -2.74
N ASN A 140 9.37 -22.98 -1.65
CA ASN A 140 8.55 -22.85 -0.45
C ASN A 140 8.98 -21.68 0.44
N THR A 141 10.22 -21.21 0.28
CA THR A 141 10.76 -20.10 1.07
C THR A 141 11.60 -19.17 0.21
N TYR A 142 11.68 -17.90 0.62
CA TYR A 142 12.56 -16.91 0.02
C TYR A 142 14.02 -17.39 -0.06
N GLY A 143 14.50 -18.05 1.00
CA GLY A 143 15.89 -18.53 1.07
C GLY A 143 16.22 -19.52 -0.04
N GLU A 144 15.31 -20.45 -0.33
CA GLU A 144 15.46 -21.42 -1.42
C GLU A 144 15.48 -20.74 -2.81
N ALA A 145 14.57 -19.78 -3.03
CA ALA A 145 14.51 -19.02 -4.27
C ALA A 145 15.75 -18.14 -4.49
N ALA A 146 16.23 -17.49 -3.43
CA ALA A 146 17.44 -16.66 -3.46
C ALA A 146 18.72 -17.50 -3.64
N GLU A 147 18.80 -18.67 -3.01
CA GLU A 147 19.92 -19.61 -3.19
C GLU A 147 19.98 -20.11 -4.64
N TYR A 148 18.84 -20.48 -5.23
CA TYR A 148 18.74 -20.82 -6.65
C TYR A 148 19.28 -19.70 -7.56
N LEU A 149 18.87 -18.46 -7.32
CA LEU A 149 19.32 -17.31 -8.11
C LEU A 149 20.82 -17.03 -7.93
N ASP A 150 21.36 -17.23 -6.73
CA ASP A 150 22.78 -17.08 -6.44
C ASP A 150 23.63 -18.15 -7.15
N GLU A 151 23.17 -19.40 -7.14
CA GLU A 151 23.81 -20.54 -7.83
C GLU A 151 23.84 -20.36 -9.35
N GLU A 152 22.76 -19.83 -9.93
CA GLU A 152 22.67 -19.46 -11.36
C GLU A 152 23.46 -18.18 -11.71
N GLY A 153 24.10 -17.55 -10.73
CA GLY A 153 25.00 -16.42 -10.93
C GLY A 153 24.28 -15.08 -11.10
N PHE A 154 23.02 -14.99 -10.70
CA PHE A 154 22.29 -13.73 -10.59
C PHE A 154 22.60 -13.04 -9.25
N LYS A 155 22.41 -11.72 -9.22
CA LYS A 155 22.53 -10.89 -8.02
C LYS A 155 21.37 -9.91 -7.96
N ILE A 156 20.94 -9.55 -6.75
CA ILE A 156 19.92 -8.52 -6.55
C ILE A 156 20.34 -7.24 -7.27
N LYS A 157 19.45 -6.72 -8.12
CA LYS A 157 19.65 -5.47 -8.84
C LYS A 157 19.30 -4.31 -7.91
N SER A 158 20.31 -3.68 -7.32
CA SER A 158 20.18 -2.47 -6.49
C SER A 158 19.82 -1.24 -7.29
#